data_AF-A0A524PIY6-F1
#
_entry.id   AF-A0A524PIY6-F1
#
_cell.length_a   1.000
_cell.length_b   1.000
_cell.length_c   1.000
_cell.angle_alpha   90.00
_cell.angle_beta   90.00
_cell.angle_gamma   90.00
#
_symmetry.space_group_name_H-M   'P 1'
#
loop_
_entity.id
_entity.type
_entity.pdbx_description
1 polymer ?
#
loop_
_entity_poly.entity_id
_entity_poly.type
_entity_poly.pdbx_seq_one_letter_code
_entity_poly.pdbx_strand_id
1 'polypeptide(L)'
;MLPNKTSPLGLLPLFLILTLSLNGCARETPMPTPVDTAEGFIEAARSSGAELQPAGGQGPSILGLTPQIVRLGSEQLMIYHATETLDPQQVRAEFELVPGLHHLWVAEHLMVLYAGQDGGTVLFVESLLGEPLIGPPVAGDEPYPPAIPAAIRTIAAAFGAPPTEIEVLAYEMVEWRDACLDFGEPDETCAAVITPGWAIQLRLGTADIEAHTDLLGQSIRWRSP
;
A
#
# COMPACT_ATOMS: atom_id res chain seq x y z
N MET A 1 45.79 51.48 73.43
CA MET A 1 44.50 50.76 73.39
C MET A 1 44.05 50.65 71.94
N LEU A 2 43.87 49.41 71.44
CA LEU A 2 43.35 49.01 70.11
C LEU A 2 44.15 49.51 68.88
N PRO A 3 44.10 48.84 67.70
CA PRO A 3 43.76 47.44 67.41
C PRO A 3 44.74 46.77 66.40
N ASN A 4 44.50 45.48 66.17
CA ASN A 4 44.29 44.88 64.84
C ASN A 4 45.34 43.91 64.27
N LYS A 5 44.75 42.80 63.80
CA LYS A 5 45.14 41.89 62.73
C LYS A 5 46.27 40.90 62.95
N THR A 6 45.86 39.66 63.21
CA THR A 6 46.59 38.46 62.83
C THR A 6 45.62 37.50 62.15
N SER A 7 45.83 37.27 60.85
CA SER A 7 45.51 35.99 60.23
C SER A 7 46.67 35.04 60.52
N PRO A 8 46.45 33.72 60.54
CA PRO A 8 47.07 32.96 59.44
C PRO A 8 46.26 31.78 58.90
N LEU A 9 46.68 31.43 57.68
CA LEU A 9 46.52 30.22 56.90
C LEU A 9 46.09 28.95 57.66
N GLY A 10 45.09 28.27 57.12
CA GLY A 10 44.81 26.85 57.35
C GLY A 10 44.54 26.16 56.02
N LEU A 11 45.37 25.15 55.70
CA LEU A 11 45.25 24.22 54.58
C LEU A 11 43.81 23.70 54.40
N LEU A 12 43.33 23.61 53.16
CA LEU A 12 42.18 22.79 52.81
C LEU A 12 42.61 21.61 51.93
N PRO A 13 42.09 20.39 52.16
CA PRO A 13 42.40 19.22 51.35
C PRO A 13 41.56 19.18 50.07
N LEU A 14 42.18 18.56 49.07
CA LEU A 14 41.66 18.22 47.75
C LEU A 14 40.38 17.36 47.87
N PHE A 15 39.20 17.93 47.56
CA PHE A 15 37.97 17.18 47.33
C PHE A 15 37.68 17.17 45.83
N LEU A 16 37.97 16.04 45.19
CA LEU A 16 37.62 15.77 43.80
C LEU A 16 36.10 15.50 43.74
N ILE A 17 35.30 16.53 43.46
CA ILE A 17 33.84 16.37 43.28
C ILE A 17 33.62 15.91 41.84
N LEU A 18 33.42 14.60 41.66
CA LEU A 18 32.93 14.02 40.41
C LEU A 18 31.43 14.31 40.31
N THR A 19 31.05 15.41 39.65
CA THR A 19 29.64 15.70 39.33
C THR A 19 29.20 14.80 38.18
N LEU A 20 28.50 13.71 38.51
CA LEU A 20 27.79 12.89 37.53
C LEU A 20 26.54 13.67 37.08
N SER A 21 26.66 14.43 35.99
CA SER A 21 25.51 15.09 35.35
C SER A 21 24.68 14.04 34.62
N LEU A 22 23.70 13.45 35.30
CA LEU A 22 22.62 12.68 34.67
C LEU A 22 21.72 13.65 33.89
N ASN A 23 22.17 14.11 32.72
CA ASN A 23 21.27 14.60 31.67
C ASN A 23 20.56 13.40 31.06
N GLY A 24 19.69 12.76 31.85
CA GLY A 24 18.68 11.86 31.33
C GLY A 24 17.62 12.70 30.63
N CYS A 25 17.84 13.04 29.36
CA CYS A 25 16.73 13.37 28.49
C CYS A 25 15.89 12.10 28.40
N ALA A 26 14.86 11.99 29.25
CA ALA A 26 13.75 11.10 29.00
C ALA A 26 13.17 11.55 27.65
N ARG A 27 13.57 10.89 26.56
CA ARG A 27 12.78 10.92 25.33
C ARG A 27 11.48 10.24 25.71
N GLU A 28 10.47 11.04 26.06
CA GLU A 28 9.08 10.59 25.93
C GLU A 28 8.96 10.10 24.50
N THR A 29 8.89 8.78 24.32
CA THR A 29 8.46 8.20 23.06
C THR A 29 7.06 8.73 22.86
N PRO A 30 6.80 9.56 21.81
CA PRO A 30 5.45 9.99 21.50
C PRO A 30 4.58 8.73 21.43
N MET A 31 3.43 8.73 22.09
CA MET A 31 2.44 7.68 21.86
C MET A 31 2.20 7.61 20.34
N PRO A 32 2.11 6.41 19.75
CA PRO A 32 1.85 6.30 18.32
C PRO A 32 0.60 7.12 18.01
N THR A 33 0.74 8.12 17.14
CA THR A 33 -0.41 8.89 16.66
C THR A 33 -1.36 7.92 15.99
N PRO A 34 -2.64 7.87 16.40
CA PRO A 34 -3.62 7.03 15.72
C PRO A 34 -3.64 7.37 14.22
N VAL A 35 -3.73 6.34 13.38
CA VAL A 35 -3.72 6.48 11.90
C VAL A 35 -5.12 6.84 11.38
N ASP A 36 -5.90 7.56 12.18
CA ASP A 36 -7.28 8.00 11.90
C ASP A 36 -7.35 9.50 11.56
N THR A 37 -6.21 10.19 11.47
CA THR A 37 -6.09 11.58 11.02
C THR A 37 -5.11 11.69 9.86
N ALA A 38 -5.22 12.77 9.06
CA ALA A 38 -4.29 13.00 7.96
C ALA A 38 -2.83 13.16 8.43
N GLU A 39 -2.62 13.86 9.55
CA GLU A 39 -1.29 14.02 10.15
C GLU A 39 -0.75 12.68 10.67
N GLY A 40 -1.59 11.91 11.38
CA GLY A 40 -1.23 10.60 11.89
C GLY A 40 -0.85 9.62 10.78
N PHE A 41 -1.59 9.61 9.67
CA PHE A 41 -1.24 8.82 8.48
C PHE A 41 0.09 9.23 7.87
N ILE A 42 0.31 10.52 7.66
CA ILE A 42 1.55 11.03 7.06
C ILE A 42 2.75 10.72 7.96
N GLU A 43 2.60 10.85 9.28
CA GLU A 43 3.66 10.55 10.23
C GLU A 43 3.94 9.05 10.31
N ALA A 44 2.91 8.21 10.37
CA ALA A 44 3.04 6.76 10.32
C ALA A 44 3.79 6.32 9.04
N ALA A 45 3.41 6.88 7.90
CA ALA A 45 4.08 6.60 6.64
C ALA A 45 5.57 6.97 6.64
N ARG A 46 5.93 8.17 7.15
CA ARG A 46 7.33 8.58 7.29
C ARG A 46 8.10 7.70 8.25
N SER A 47 7.48 7.28 9.35
CA SER A 47 8.11 6.37 10.31
C SER A 47 8.42 4.99 9.71
N SER A 48 7.64 4.56 8.72
CA SER A 48 7.85 3.37 7.91
C SER A 48 8.87 3.57 6.77
N GLY A 49 9.51 4.74 6.68
CA GLY A 49 10.53 5.05 5.69
C GLY A 49 9.99 5.59 4.36
N ALA A 50 8.69 5.85 4.24
CA ALA A 50 8.11 6.45 3.05
C ALA A 50 8.31 7.98 3.01
N GLU A 51 8.63 8.50 1.83
CA GLU A 51 8.77 9.94 1.63
C GLU A 51 7.51 10.51 0.99
N LEU A 52 6.61 11.05 1.83
CA LEU A 52 5.40 11.73 1.39
C LEU A 52 5.65 13.24 1.23
N GLN A 53 5.45 13.74 0.01
CA GLN A 53 5.58 15.16 -0.31
C GLN A 53 4.21 15.77 -0.60
N PRO A 54 3.91 17.00 -0.13
CA PRO A 54 2.70 17.70 -0.56
C PRO A 54 2.65 17.82 -2.08
N ALA A 55 1.52 17.44 -2.67
CA ALA A 55 1.28 17.62 -4.09
C ALA A 55 0.33 18.81 -4.29
N GLY A 56 0.67 19.69 -5.24
CA GLY A 56 -0.27 20.71 -5.70
C GLY A 56 -1.39 20.07 -6.53
N GLY A 57 -2.55 20.71 -6.56
CA GLY A 57 -3.71 20.25 -7.32
C GLY A 57 -5.01 20.51 -6.56
N GLN A 58 -6.11 20.10 -7.19
CA GLN A 58 -7.44 20.09 -6.59
C GLN A 58 -8.02 18.70 -6.86
N GLY A 59 -8.37 17.98 -5.80
CA GLY A 59 -9.11 16.72 -5.91
C GLY A 59 -10.60 16.98 -5.78
N PRO A 60 -11.45 15.99 -6.08
CA PRO A 60 -12.89 16.11 -5.89
C PRO A 60 -13.23 16.33 -4.42
N SER A 61 -14.19 17.21 -4.15
CA SER A 61 -14.80 17.30 -2.83
C SER A 61 -15.80 16.16 -2.65
N ILE A 62 -15.66 15.40 -1.57
CA ILE A 62 -16.46 14.19 -1.33
C ILE A 62 -16.99 14.24 0.10
N LEU A 63 -18.28 13.97 0.30
CA LEU A 63 -18.96 14.13 1.59
C LEU A 63 -18.74 15.54 2.21
N GLY A 64 -18.55 16.56 1.37
CA GLY A 64 -18.22 17.93 1.81
C GLY A 64 -16.76 18.13 2.26
N LEU A 65 -15.91 17.11 2.17
CA LEU A 65 -14.50 17.16 2.53
C LEU A 65 -13.63 17.47 1.31
N THR A 66 -12.57 18.25 1.51
CA THR A 66 -11.56 18.54 0.48
C THR A 66 -10.30 17.73 0.77
N PRO A 67 -9.67 17.11 -0.24
CA PRO A 67 -8.49 16.29 0.01
C PRO A 67 -7.24 17.13 0.20
N GLN A 68 -6.39 16.67 1.11
CA GLN A 68 -4.96 16.95 1.07
C GLN A 68 -4.31 15.95 0.11
N ILE A 69 -3.75 16.45 -0.99
CA ILE A 69 -3.05 15.60 -1.96
C ILE A 69 -1.58 15.48 -1.55
N VAL A 70 -1.11 14.24 -1.44
CA VAL A 70 0.29 13.92 -1.19
C VAL A 70 0.82 13.02 -2.29
N ARG A 71 2.12 13.07 -2.53
CA ARG A 71 2.82 12.22 -3.47
C ARG A 71 3.68 11.20 -2.72
N LEU A 72 3.55 9.93 -3.11
CA LEU A 72 4.42 8.83 -2.71
C LEU A 72 5.15 8.34 -3.96
N GLY A 73 6.43 8.67 -4.11
CA GLY A 73 7.15 8.41 -5.37
C GLY A 73 6.55 9.21 -6.54
N SER A 74 6.04 8.52 -7.56
CA SER A 74 5.28 9.13 -8.68
C SER A 74 3.76 9.18 -8.42
N GLU A 75 3.29 8.45 -7.40
CA GLU A 75 1.88 8.18 -7.17
C GLU A 75 1.25 9.28 -6.31
N GLN A 76 -0.03 9.58 -6.56
CA GLN A 76 -0.78 10.57 -5.78
C GLN A 76 -1.82 9.90 -4.91
N LEU A 77 -1.80 10.23 -3.62
CA LEU A 77 -2.81 9.85 -2.64
C LEU A 77 -3.61 11.10 -2.28
N MET A 78 -4.94 10.97 -2.22
CA MET A 78 -5.82 12.02 -1.74
C MET A 78 -6.31 11.64 -0.35
N ILE A 79 -5.96 12.46 0.64
CA ILE A 79 -6.25 12.20 2.05
C ILE A 79 -7.35 13.14 2.51
N TYR A 80 -8.47 12.59 2.95
CA TYR A 80 -9.61 13.31 3.49
C TYR A 80 -9.67 13.09 4.99
N HIS A 81 -9.84 14.16 5.76
CA HIS A 81 -9.98 14.11 7.21
C HIS A 81 -11.35 14.70 7.59
N ALA A 82 -12.18 13.89 8.22
CA ALA A 82 -13.50 14.26 8.71
C ALA A 82 -13.43 14.73 10.17
N THR A 83 -14.35 15.60 10.57
CA THR A 83 -14.51 15.98 12.00
C THR A 83 -15.39 14.99 12.77
N GLU A 84 -16.23 14.26 12.05
CA GLU A 84 -17.13 13.24 12.57
C GLU A 84 -16.69 11.87 12.08
N THR A 85 -17.11 10.83 12.79
CA THR A 85 -16.75 9.45 12.48
C THR A 85 -17.38 9.03 11.16
N LEU A 86 -16.58 8.47 10.26
CA LEU A 86 -17.00 8.00 8.95
C LEU A 86 -17.74 6.67 9.08
N ASP A 87 -18.96 6.61 8.56
CA ASP A 87 -19.68 5.34 8.39
C ASP A 87 -19.22 4.64 7.10
N PRO A 88 -18.57 3.47 7.18
CA PRO A 88 -18.09 2.75 6.00
C PRO A 88 -19.20 2.43 4.99
N GLN A 89 -20.45 2.21 5.42
CA GLN A 89 -21.55 1.94 4.49
C GLN A 89 -21.94 3.18 3.69
N GLN A 90 -22.03 4.33 4.36
CA GLN A 90 -22.31 5.60 3.70
C GLN A 90 -21.18 6.00 2.75
N VAL A 91 -19.92 5.86 3.20
CA VAL A 91 -18.76 6.13 2.36
C VAL A 91 -18.78 5.21 1.14
N ARG A 92 -19.01 3.90 1.32
CA ARG A 92 -19.07 2.97 0.19
C ARG A 92 -20.13 3.38 -0.83
N ALA A 93 -21.34 3.71 -0.39
CA ALA A 93 -22.43 4.10 -1.28
C ALA A 93 -22.13 5.37 -2.11
N GLU A 94 -21.42 6.35 -1.54
CA GLU A 94 -20.99 7.57 -2.24
C GLU A 94 -20.00 7.26 -3.37
N PHE A 95 -19.14 6.26 -3.16
CA PHE A 95 -18.01 5.95 -4.02
C PHE A 95 -18.24 4.81 -5.01
N GLU A 96 -19.22 3.92 -4.78
CA GLU A 96 -19.62 2.85 -5.72
C GLU A 96 -19.98 3.37 -7.12
N LEU A 97 -20.37 4.65 -7.23
CA LEU A 97 -20.79 5.28 -8.48
C LEU A 97 -19.69 6.11 -9.15
N VAL A 98 -18.47 6.16 -8.58
CA VAL A 98 -17.36 6.98 -9.09
C VAL A 98 -16.49 6.15 -10.05
N PRO A 99 -16.52 6.40 -11.37
CA PRO A 99 -15.70 5.66 -12.32
C PRO A 99 -14.20 5.98 -12.14
N GLY A 100 -13.34 4.97 -12.27
CA GLY A 100 -11.89 5.11 -12.08
C GLY A 100 -11.43 5.15 -10.62
N LEU A 101 -12.35 4.84 -9.69
CA LEU A 101 -11.99 4.57 -8.31
C LEU A 101 -11.31 3.21 -8.22
N HIS A 102 -10.06 3.20 -7.75
CA HIS A 102 -9.31 1.96 -7.64
C HIS A 102 -9.21 1.48 -6.21
N HIS A 103 -8.73 2.32 -5.29
CA HIS A 103 -8.56 1.91 -3.90
C HIS A 103 -9.02 3.02 -2.93
N LEU A 104 -9.79 2.62 -1.92
CA LEU A 104 -10.34 3.47 -0.88
C LEU A 104 -10.16 2.79 0.48
N TRP A 105 -9.45 3.44 1.40
CA TRP A 105 -9.33 3.01 2.79
C TRP A 105 -10.09 3.97 3.69
N VAL A 106 -10.72 3.44 4.73
CA VAL A 106 -11.49 4.22 5.71
C VAL A 106 -11.08 3.80 7.12
N ALA A 107 -10.71 4.77 7.93
CA ALA A 107 -10.59 4.66 9.38
C ALA A 107 -11.64 5.59 10.04
N GLU A 108 -11.64 5.72 11.37
CA GLU A 108 -12.66 6.50 12.09
C GLU A 108 -12.88 7.90 11.51
N HIS A 109 -11.83 8.69 11.30
CA HIS A 109 -11.94 10.07 10.81
C HIS A 109 -11.14 10.31 9.53
N LEU A 110 -10.60 9.25 8.93
CA LEU A 110 -9.70 9.32 7.78
C LEU A 110 -10.24 8.52 6.61
N MET A 111 -10.09 9.09 5.43
CA MET A 111 -10.30 8.39 4.19
C MET A 111 -9.12 8.64 3.26
N VAL A 112 -8.49 7.57 2.78
CA VAL A 112 -7.36 7.64 1.85
C VAL A 112 -7.82 7.09 0.51
N LEU A 113 -7.66 7.90 -0.52
CA LEU A 113 -8.03 7.56 -1.88
C LEU A 113 -6.79 7.43 -2.76
N TYR A 114 -6.72 6.32 -3.48
CA TYR A 114 -5.71 6.09 -4.50
C TYR A 114 -6.38 5.65 -5.81
N ALA A 115 -6.20 6.48 -6.84
CA ALA A 115 -6.71 6.21 -8.18
C ALA A 115 -5.66 5.57 -9.12
N GLY A 116 -4.50 5.18 -8.61
CA GLY A 116 -3.50 4.46 -9.40
C GLY A 116 -3.62 2.94 -9.21
N GLN A 117 -2.65 2.21 -9.77
CA GLN A 117 -2.61 0.74 -9.82
C GLN A 117 -1.27 0.15 -9.35
N ASP A 118 -0.37 0.97 -8.81
CA ASP A 118 0.93 0.53 -8.31
C ASP A 118 0.74 -0.34 -7.07
N GLY A 119 1.05 -1.63 -7.20
CA GLY A 119 0.87 -2.61 -6.12
C GLY A 119 1.73 -2.32 -4.89
N GLY A 120 2.89 -1.68 -5.05
CA GLY A 120 3.73 -1.27 -3.93
C GLY A 120 3.04 -0.22 -3.06
N THR A 121 2.41 0.77 -3.69
CA THR A 121 1.60 1.80 -3.04
C THR A 121 0.40 1.20 -2.32
N VAL A 122 -0.31 0.26 -2.95
CA VAL A 122 -1.47 -0.43 -2.36
C VAL A 122 -1.05 -1.18 -1.09
N LEU A 123 -0.05 -2.08 -1.19
CA LEU A 123 0.44 -2.86 -0.05
C LEU A 123 0.99 -1.96 1.08
N PHE A 124 1.59 -0.83 0.71
CA PHE A 124 2.06 0.14 1.70
C PHE A 124 0.91 0.75 2.50
N VAL A 125 -0.13 1.25 1.83
CA VAL A 125 -1.29 1.84 2.52
C VAL A 125 -2.03 0.78 3.32
N GLU A 126 -2.15 -0.45 2.81
CA GLU A 126 -2.72 -1.59 3.55
C GLU A 126 -1.95 -1.91 4.83
N SER A 127 -0.62 -1.80 4.81
CA SER A 127 0.18 -2.01 6.01
C SER A 127 -0.10 -0.99 7.13
N LEU A 128 -0.66 0.17 6.79
CA LEU A 128 -0.99 1.25 7.73
C LEU A 128 -2.45 1.24 8.15
N LEU A 129 -3.37 0.96 7.22
CA LEU A 129 -4.82 1.13 7.40
C LEU A 129 -5.61 -0.19 7.35
N GLY A 130 -4.95 -1.30 7.01
CA GLY A 130 -5.61 -2.57 6.75
C GLY A 130 -6.19 -2.66 5.33
N GLU A 131 -7.08 -3.63 5.12
CA GLU A 131 -7.71 -3.86 3.81
C GLU A 131 -8.53 -2.65 3.33
N PRO A 132 -8.54 -2.37 2.01
CA PRO A 132 -9.35 -1.29 1.46
C PRO A 132 -10.85 -1.57 1.62
N LEU A 133 -11.62 -0.52 1.93
CA LEU A 133 -13.08 -0.54 1.89
C LEU A 133 -13.59 -0.77 0.47
N ILE A 134 -12.96 -0.16 -0.53
CA ILE A 134 -13.21 -0.42 -1.96
C ILE A 134 -11.85 -0.65 -2.59
N GLY A 135 -11.58 -1.86 -3.05
CA GLY A 135 -10.46 -2.14 -3.96
C GLY A 135 -10.98 -2.29 -5.39
N PRO A 136 -10.10 -2.46 -6.39
CA PRO A 136 -10.54 -2.95 -7.67
C PRO A 136 -11.28 -4.26 -7.37
N PRO A 137 -12.49 -4.47 -7.93
CA PRO A 137 -13.14 -5.75 -7.83
C PRO A 137 -12.14 -6.79 -8.28
N VAL A 138 -11.64 -7.57 -7.31
CA VAL A 138 -10.89 -8.78 -7.62
C VAL A 138 -11.93 -9.61 -8.35
N ALA A 139 -11.75 -9.81 -9.64
CA ALA A 139 -12.62 -10.71 -10.37
C ALA A 139 -12.53 -12.06 -9.65
N GLY A 140 -13.59 -12.38 -8.89
CA GLY A 140 -13.67 -13.51 -7.96
C GLY A 140 -13.73 -13.16 -6.48
N ASP A 141 -14.92 -13.09 -5.92
CA ASP A 141 -15.15 -13.32 -4.47
C ASP A 141 -15.07 -14.83 -4.12
N GLU A 142 -14.15 -15.55 -4.76
CA GLU A 142 -13.70 -16.89 -4.39
C GLU A 142 -12.21 -16.69 -4.05
N PRO A 143 -11.65 -17.32 -3.01
CA PRO A 143 -10.23 -17.18 -2.68
C PRO A 143 -9.38 -17.78 -3.80
N TYR A 144 -9.14 -17.00 -4.85
CA TYR A 144 -8.36 -17.39 -6.00
C TYR A 144 -6.87 -17.31 -5.66
N PRO A 145 -6.06 -18.23 -6.21
CA PRO A 145 -4.61 -18.08 -6.18
C PRO A 145 -4.17 -16.75 -6.82
N PRO A 146 -3.04 -16.15 -6.40
CA PRO A 146 -2.60 -14.82 -6.87
C PRO A 146 -2.42 -14.73 -8.39
N ALA A 147 -2.16 -15.86 -9.07
CA ALA A 147 -2.02 -15.92 -10.52
C ALA A 147 -3.30 -15.59 -11.30
N ILE A 148 -4.48 -15.86 -10.73
CA ILE A 148 -5.78 -15.65 -11.41
C ILE A 148 -6.08 -14.16 -11.57
N PRO A 149 -6.08 -13.33 -10.51
CA PRO A 149 -6.28 -11.90 -10.68
C PRO A 149 -5.13 -11.24 -11.47
N ALA A 150 -3.91 -11.81 -11.45
CA ALA A 150 -2.83 -11.37 -12.33
C ALA A 150 -3.15 -11.62 -13.81
N ALA A 151 -3.64 -12.81 -14.16
CA ALA A 151 -4.07 -13.14 -15.52
C ALA A 151 -5.19 -12.23 -16.01
N ILE A 152 -6.20 -11.99 -15.16
CA ILE A 152 -7.33 -11.12 -15.48
C ILE A 152 -6.87 -9.70 -15.80
N ARG A 153 -6.00 -9.11 -14.97
CA ARG A 153 -5.46 -7.76 -15.21
C ARG A 153 -4.66 -7.70 -16.51
N THR A 154 -3.78 -8.66 -16.74
CA THR A 154 -2.93 -8.73 -17.95
C THR A 154 -3.76 -8.84 -19.22
N ILE A 155 -4.76 -9.73 -19.22
CA ILE A 155 -5.62 -9.97 -20.39
C ILE A 155 -6.57 -8.80 -20.61
N ALA A 156 -7.19 -8.25 -19.56
CA ALA A 156 -8.01 -7.05 -19.65
C ALA A 156 -7.25 -5.88 -20.30
N ALA A 157 -6.01 -5.65 -19.85
CA ALA A 157 -5.14 -4.63 -20.43
C ALA A 157 -4.81 -4.91 -21.90
N ALA A 158 -4.57 -6.17 -22.28
CA ALA A 158 -4.27 -6.55 -23.67
C ALA A 158 -5.45 -6.30 -24.62
N PHE A 159 -6.68 -6.48 -24.15
CA PHE A 159 -7.90 -6.26 -24.94
C PHE A 159 -8.53 -4.87 -24.77
N GLY A 160 -7.97 -4.02 -23.89
CA GLY A 160 -8.54 -2.71 -23.57
C GLY A 160 -9.90 -2.78 -22.90
N ALA A 161 -10.19 -3.88 -22.20
CA ALA A 161 -11.43 -4.11 -21.47
C ALA A 161 -11.23 -3.82 -19.97
N PRO A 162 -12.28 -3.47 -19.22
CA PRO A 162 -12.21 -3.40 -17.77
C PRO A 162 -12.09 -4.82 -17.17
N PRO A 163 -11.27 -5.04 -16.13
CA PRO A 163 -11.12 -6.35 -15.48
C PRO A 163 -12.43 -6.99 -15.00
N THR A 164 -13.43 -6.16 -14.67
CA THR A 164 -14.78 -6.58 -14.26
C THR A 164 -15.57 -7.30 -15.34
N GLU A 165 -15.20 -7.14 -16.61
CA GLU A 165 -15.86 -7.82 -17.73
C GLU A 165 -15.28 -9.22 -18.00
N ILE A 166 -14.24 -9.62 -17.27
CA ILE A 166 -13.63 -10.94 -17.40
C ILE A 166 -14.18 -11.87 -16.32
N GLU A 167 -14.86 -12.92 -16.76
CA GLU A 167 -15.35 -13.99 -15.89
C GLU A 167 -14.32 -15.12 -15.80
N VAL A 168 -14.13 -15.68 -14.61
CA VAL A 168 -13.33 -16.90 -14.42
C VAL A 168 -14.25 -18.11 -14.59
N LEU A 169 -13.99 -18.95 -15.59
CA LEU A 169 -14.77 -20.15 -15.86
C LEU A 169 -14.23 -21.37 -15.11
N ALA A 170 -12.90 -21.52 -15.08
CA ALA A 170 -12.20 -22.61 -14.40
C ALA A 170 -10.73 -22.26 -14.20
N TYR A 171 -10.08 -22.92 -13.24
CA TYR A 171 -8.63 -22.95 -13.13
C TYR A 171 -8.16 -24.24 -12.46
N GLU A 172 -6.97 -24.71 -12.83
CA GLU A 172 -6.34 -25.88 -12.22
C GLU A 172 -4.83 -25.71 -12.12
N MET A 173 -4.22 -26.35 -11.12
CA MET A 173 -2.76 -26.35 -10.96
C MET A 173 -2.14 -27.35 -11.94
N VAL A 174 -1.12 -26.91 -12.69
CA VAL A 174 -0.46 -27.70 -13.73
C VAL A 174 1.06 -27.55 -13.61
N GLU A 175 1.79 -28.58 -14.04
CA GLU A 175 3.24 -28.51 -14.25
C GLU A 175 3.53 -28.42 -15.75
N TRP A 176 4.02 -27.26 -16.19
CA TRP A 176 4.37 -27.01 -17.58
C TRP A 176 5.71 -27.63 -17.93
N ARG A 177 5.88 -28.05 -19.19
CA ARG A 177 7.11 -28.74 -19.63
C ARG A 177 8.31 -27.80 -19.82
N ASP A 178 8.06 -26.50 -19.93
CA ASP A 178 9.06 -25.48 -20.19
C ASP A 178 8.71 -24.13 -19.54
N ALA A 179 9.67 -23.20 -19.57
CA ALA A 179 9.52 -21.84 -19.05
C ALA A 179 8.54 -20.96 -19.85
N CYS A 180 8.10 -21.40 -21.03
CA CYS A 180 7.08 -20.72 -21.84
C CYS A 180 5.67 -21.23 -21.51
N LEU A 181 5.53 -22.05 -20.48
CA LEU A 181 4.25 -22.52 -19.99
C LEU A 181 3.49 -23.31 -21.07
N ASP A 182 4.21 -24.09 -21.88
CA ASP A 182 3.67 -24.83 -23.04
C ASP A 182 3.02 -23.93 -24.13
N PHE A 183 3.28 -22.63 -24.09
CA PHE A 183 2.87 -21.60 -25.05
C PHE A 183 4.06 -20.90 -25.72
N GLY A 184 5.11 -21.65 -26.04
CA GLY A 184 6.21 -21.14 -26.86
C GLY A 184 5.76 -20.86 -28.30
N GLU A 185 6.13 -19.71 -28.83
CA GLU A 185 5.98 -19.42 -30.27
C GLU A 185 6.96 -20.29 -31.09
N PRO A 186 6.69 -20.56 -32.39
CA PRO A 186 7.53 -21.43 -33.21
C PRO A 186 9.02 -21.05 -33.26
N ASP A 187 9.32 -19.75 -33.16
CA ASP A 187 10.69 -19.20 -33.18
C ASP A 187 11.25 -18.90 -31.78
N GLU A 188 10.50 -19.20 -30.70
CA GLU A 188 10.91 -18.95 -29.32
C GLU A 188 11.68 -20.15 -28.74
N THR A 189 12.87 -19.87 -28.19
CA THR A 189 13.63 -20.90 -27.47
C THR A 189 13.25 -20.89 -25.99
N CYS A 190 12.41 -21.85 -25.60
CA CYS A 190 11.96 -22.03 -24.22
C CYS A 190 12.95 -22.88 -23.42
N ALA A 191 13.28 -22.46 -22.20
CA ALA A 191 14.10 -23.28 -21.32
C ALA A 191 13.34 -24.55 -20.91
N ALA A 192 13.95 -25.72 -21.08
CA ALA A 192 13.36 -27.02 -20.74
C ALA A 192 13.38 -27.28 -19.22
N VAL A 193 12.57 -26.53 -18.49
CA VAL A 193 12.40 -26.63 -17.03
C VAL A 193 10.93 -26.83 -16.70
N ILE A 194 10.66 -27.81 -15.83
CA ILE A 194 9.31 -28.03 -15.33
C ILE A 194 8.89 -26.84 -14.47
N THR A 195 7.82 -26.16 -14.88
CA THR A 195 7.38 -24.91 -14.25
C THR A 195 5.98 -25.12 -13.65
N PRO A 196 5.84 -25.13 -12.31
CA PRO A 196 4.53 -25.19 -11.67
C PRO A 196 3.73 -23.92 -11.92
N GLY A 197 2.42 -24.05 -12.08
CA GLY A 197 1.59 -22.94 -12.49
C GLY A 197 0.11 -23.24 -12.53
N TRP A 198 -0.65 -22.40 -13.24
CA TRP A 198 -2.10 -22.53 -13.37
C TRP A 198 -2.55 -22.48 -14.82
N ALA A 199 -3.39 -23.43 -15.22
CA ALA A 199 -4.21 -23.35 -16.42
C ALA A 199 -5.51 -22.64 -16.04
N ILE A 200 -5.86 -21.57 -16.75
CA ILE A 200 -6.97 -20.69 -16.41
C ILE A 200 -7.86 -20.54 -17.65
N GLN A 201 -9.16 -20.76 -17.47
CA GLN A 201 -10.18 -20.51 -18.47
C GLN A 201 -10.95 -19.25 -18.08
N LEU A 202 -10.88 -18.24 -18.92
CA LEU A 202 -11.53 -16.95 -18.74
C LEU A 202 -12.57 -16.73 -19.83
N ARG A 203 -13.53 -15.83 -19.58
CA ARG A 203 -14.47 -15.34 -20.58
C ARG A 203 -14.47 -13.83 -20.63
N LEU A 204 -14.32 -13.28 -21.83
CA LEU A 204 -14.50 -11.85 -22.10
C LEU A 204 -15.63 -11.70 -23.13
N GLY A 205 -16.79 -11.22 -22.67
CA GLY A 205 -18.00 -11.19 -23.49
C GLY A 205 -18.43 -12.58 -23.95
N THR A 206 -18.29 -12.89 -25.24
CA THR A 206 -18.62 -14.22 -25.81
C THR A 206 -17.40 -15.07 -26.13
N ALA A 207 -16.19 -14.58 -25.85
CA ALA A 207 -14.96 -15.26 -26.19
C ALA A 207 -14.36 -15.93 -24.95
N ASP A 208 -14.05 -17.23 -25.09
CA ASP A 208 -13.33 -17.99 -24.07
C ASP A 208 -11.82 -17.89 -24.34
N ILE A 209 -11.04 -17.66 -23.29
CA ILE A 209 -9.60 -17.43 -23.34
C ILE A 209 -8.92 -18.42 -22.41
N GLU A 210 -8.03 -19.23 -22.97
CA GLU A 210 -7.13 -20.11 -22.22
C GLU A 210 -5.83 -19.37 -21.93
N ALA A 211 -5.48 -19.29 -20.64
CA ALA A 211 -4.27 -18.66 -20.16
C ALA A 211 -3.47 -19.62 -19.27
N HIS A 212 -2.17 -19.70 -19.49
CA HIS A 212 -1.23 -20.42 -18.63
C HIS A 212 -0.38 -19.42 -17.87
N THR A 213 -0.14 -19.73 -16.60
CA THR A 213 0.63 -18.87 -15.70
C THR A 213 1.62 -19.68 -14.88
N ASP A 214 2.64 -19.04 -14.32
CA ASP A 214 3.37 -19.59 -13.16
C ASP A 214 2.54 -19.47 -11.86
N LEU A 215 3.07 -19.97 -10.75
CA LEU A 215 2.37 -19.98 -9.45
C LEU A 215 1.85 -18.61 -8.98
N LEU A 216 2.54 -17.52 -9.34
CA LEU A 216 2.28 -16.16 -8.85
C LEU A 216 1.70 -15.24 -9.94
N GLY A 217 1.62 -15.70 -11.18
CA GLY A 217 1.22 -14.90 -12.34
C GLY A 217 2.28 -13.89 -12.77
N GLN A 218 3.57 -14.17 -12.56
CA GLN A 218 4.66 -13.30 -13.05
C GLN A 218 4.91 -13.51 -14.55
N SER A 219 4.80 -14.76 -15.00
CA SER A 219 4.71 -15.15 -16.40
C SER A 219 3.28 -15.55 -16.71
N ILE A 220 2.69 -14.93 -17.74
CA ILE A 220 1.33 -15.18 -18.21
C ILE A 220 1.38 -15.30 -19.74
N ARG A 221 0.88 -16.41 -20.28
CA ARG A 221 0.75 -16.66 -21.72
C ARG A 221 -0.70 -17.04 -22.01
N TRP A 222 -1.27 -16.56 -23.10
CA TRP A 222 -2.64 -16.90 -23.50
C TRP A 222 -2.73 -16.97 -25.01
N ARG A 223 -3.74 -17.70 -25.50
CA ARG A 223 -4.09 -17.67 -26.92
C ARG A 223 -5.26 -16.70 -27.10
N SER A 224 -5.12 -15.77 -28.04
CA SER A 224 -6.28 -14.97 -28.47
C SER A 224 -7.30 -15.91 -29.13
N PRO A 225 -8.61 -15.69 -28.90
CA PRO A 225 -9.67 -16.33 -29.68
C PRO A 225 -9.56 -15.99 -31.18
#